data_AF-A0A9N9JRA2-F1
#
_entry.id   AF-A0A9N9JRA2-F1
#
_cell.length_a   1.000
_cell.length_b   1.000
_cell.length_c   1.000
_cell.angle_alpha   90.00
_cell.angle_beta   90.00
_cell.angle_gamma   90.00
#
_symmetry.space_group_name_H-M   'P 1'
#
loop_
_entity.id
_entity.type
_entity.pdbx_description
1 polymer ?
#
loop_
_entity_poly.entity_id
_entity_poly.type
_entity_poly.pdbx_seq_one_letter_code
_entity_poly.pdbx_strand_id
1 'polypeptide(L)'
;IDSKNVIYIFGGRVELDMGASVFTIFDDFFTFDTNTLLWTNLSYTNHPSKRSHCTATLMPDGTIIYIGGVTQTNPGENLTRTLMTDINIFDTIQSSWSFKTANSPSSVNIDPRVGHTTVLGNITNDYGPSTNASADMYLMDLSNYTWVTQFGKTTPTPTPNSTNNTHLIIIIGIGLIAWRFKWRMISKTAAMYELADTRVLISRIIIQANSEHSI
;
A
#
# COMPACT_ATOMS: atom_id res chain seq x y z
N ILE A 1 9.92 5.93 -3.13
CA ILE A 1 11.14 6.72 -2.90
C ILE A 1 10.70 8.06 -2.36
N ASP A 2 11.27 8.53 -1.26
CA ASP A 2 10.93 9.83 -0.66
C ASP A 2 11.58 11.02 -1.41
N SER A 3 11.39 12.23 -0.89
CA SER A 3 11.98 13.45 -1.46
C SER A 3 13.50 13.52 -1.33
N LYS A 4 14.13 12.64 -0.54
CA LYS A 4 15.58 12.53 -0.34
C LYS A 4 16.20 11.36 -1.11
N ASN A 5 15.44 10.72 -2.00
CA ASN A 5 15.86 9.54 -2.77
C ASN A 5 16.10 8.28 -1.93
N VAL A 6 15.40 8.16 -0.79
CA VAL A 6 15.47 7.02 0.13
C VAL A 6 14.29 6.07 -0.11
N ILE A 7 14.59 4.77 -0.14
CA ILE A 7 13.64 3.66 -0.12
C ILE A 7 13.54 3.13 1.30
N TYR A 8 12.32 2.83 1.74
CA TYR A 8 12.03 2.26 3.06
C TYR A 8 11.47 0.86 2.89
N ILE A 9 12.03 -0.11 3.62
CA ILE A 9 11.66 -1.52 3.54
C ILE A 9 11.46 -2.03 4.96
N PHE A 10 10.24 -2.44 5.28
CA PHE A 10 9.87 -2.96 6.60
C PHE A 10 9.31 -4.37 6.49
N GLY A 11 9.82 -5.25 7.35
CA GLY A 11 9.43 -6.65 7.46
C GLY A 11 9.88 -7.50 6.28
N GLY A 12 9.03 -8.41 5.85
CA GLY A 12 9.35 -9.45 4.87
C GLY A 12 9.29 -10.84 5.49
N ARG A 13 9.66 -11.86 4.70
CA ARG A 13 9.67 -13.25 5.15
C ARG A 13 10.78 -14.02 4.47
N VAL A 14 11.21 -15.10 5.11
CA VAL A 14 12.02 -16.14 4.49
C VAL A 14 11.30 -17.47 4.55
N GLU A 15 11.37 -18.21 3.46
CA GLU A 15 10.69 -19.50 3.27
C GLU A 15 11.72 -20.64 3.22
N LEU A 16 11.26 -21.87 3.42
CA LEU A 16 12.14 -23.05 3.41
C LEU A 16 12.84 -23.24 2.05
N ASP A 17 12.17 -22.90 0.96
CA ASP A 17 12.72 -22.95 -0.40
C ASP A 17 13.74 -21.83 -0.68
N MET A 18 13.84 -20.82 0.19
CA MET A 18 14.88 -19.79 0.20
C MET A 18 16.10 -20.18 1.07
N GLY A 19 16.12 -21.40 1.63
CA GLY A 19 17.22 -21.92 2.43
C GLY A 19 17.12 -21.62 3.93
N ALA A 20 15.99 -21.10 4.42
CA ALA A 20 15.76 -21.02 5.86
C ALA A 20 15.43 -22.40 6.45
N SER A 21 15.87 -22.64 7.68
CA SER A 21 15.49 -23.83 8.46
C SER A 21 14.03 -23.81 8.90
N VAL A 22 13.45 -22.61 9.03
CA VAL A 22 12.09 -22.39 9.49
C VAL A 22 11.50 -21.14 8.83
N PHE A 23 10.22 -21.19 8.46
CA PHE A 23 9.50 -20.02 7.96
C PHE A 23 9.49 -18.91 9.03
N THR A 24 9.98 -17.73 8.65
CA THR A 24 10.13 -16.59 9.57
C THR A 24 9.64 -15.33 8.91
N ILE A 25 8.81 -14.56 9.61
CA ILE A 25 8.47 -13.17 9.27
C ILE A 25 9.37 -12.24 10.06
N PHE A 26 9.82 -11.16 9.42
CA PHE A 26 10.67 -10.17 10.05
C PHE A 26 9.89 -8.90 10.42
N ASP A 27 10.42 -8.18 11.40
CA ASP A 27 10.12 -6.81 11.79
C ASP A 27 11.34 -5.90 11.58
N ASP A 28 12.33 -6.36 10.81
CA ASP A 28 13.47 -5.53 10.45
C ASP A 28 13.03 -4.32 9.63
N PHE A 29 13.71 -3.20 9.86
CA PHE A 29 13.47 -1.97 9.12
C PHE A 29 14.76 -1.45 8.51
N PHE A 30 14.78 -1.34 7.19
CA PHE A 30 15.93 -0.88 6.43
C PHE A 30 15.59 0.30 5.54
N THR A 31 16.59 1.14 5.32
CA THR A 31 16.57 2.12 4.25
C THR A 31 17.66 1.85 3.24
N PHE A 32 17.37 2.23 1.99
CA PHE A 32 18.34 2.27 0.91
C PHE A 32 18.35 3.66 0.30
N ASP A 33 19.48 4.36 0.45
CA ASP A 33 19.69 5.66 -0.18
C ASP A 33 20.21 5.44 -1.60
N THR A 34 19.44 5.89 -2.60
CA THR A 34 19.78 5.69 -4.01
C THR A 34 20.83 6.67 -4.53
N ASN A 35 21.14 7.75 -3.80
CA ASN A 35 22.26 8.64 -4.13
C ASN A 35 23.60 8.03 -3.71
N THR A 36 23.65 7.45 -2.51
CA THR A 36 24.90 6.89 -1.93
C THR A 36 25.05 5.39 -2.16
N LEU A 37 23.96 4.70 -2.54
CA LEU A 37 23.87 3.24 -2.69
C LEU A 37 24.13 2.48 -1.38
N LEU A 38 23.83 3.11 -0.24
CA LEU A 38 24.07 2.54 1.08
C LEU A 38 22.78 2.07 1.73
N TRP A 39 22.91 0.94 2.44
CA TRP A 39 21.87 0.39 3.31
C TRP A 39 22.07 0.89 4.74
N THR A 40 20.99 1.29 5.41
CA THR A 40 21.00 1.63 6.83
C THR A 40 19.94 0.81 7.57
N ASN A 41 20.32 0.26 8.72
CA ASN A 41 19.39 -0.44 9.61
C ASN A 41 18.73 0.57 10.56
N LEU A 42 17.40 0.66 10.53
CA LEU A 42 16.54 1.50 11.35
C LEU A 42 15.66 0.69 12.32
N SER A 43 16.05 -0.55 12.65
CA SER A 43 15.28 -1.43 13.55
C SER A 43 15.41 -0.96 15.01
N TYR A 44 14.60 0.03 15.39
CA TYR A 44 14.52 0.59 16.75
C TYR A 44 13.52 -0.18 17.63
N THR A 45 13.61 -0.08 18.96
CA THR A 45 12.74 -0.83 19.90
C THR A 45 11.23 -0.53 19.81
N ASN A 46 10.82 0.56 19.15
CA ASN A 46 9.41 0.98 19.03
C ASN A 46 8.89 0.83 17.59
N HIS A 47 8.99 -0.36 16.99
CA HIS A 47 8.44 -0.66 15.68
C HIS A 47 7.18 -1.55 15.77
N PRO A 48 6.35 -1.61 14.70
CA PRO A 48 5.23 -2.54 14.62
C PRO A 48 5.65 -4.00 14.74
N SER A 49 4.67 -4.90 14.92
CA SER A 49 4.92 -6.33 14.85
C SER A 49 5.40 -6.78 13.46
N LYS A 50 6.09 -7.93 13.45
CA LYS A 50 6.54 -8.67 12.26
C LYS A 50 5.45 -8.68 11.20
N ARG A 51 5.81 -8.38 9.96
CA ARG A 51 4.83 -8.42 8.86
C ARG A 51 5.42 -8.78 7.51
N SER A 52 4.60 -9.42 6.70
CA SER A 52 4.87 -9.62 5.28
C SER A 52 3.58 -9.46 4.48
N HIS A 53 3.72 -9.20 3.17
CA HIS A 53 2.59 -9.08 2.23
C HIS A 53 1.60 -7.96 2.60
N CYS A 54 2.05 -7.00 3.42
CA CYS A 54 1.38 -5.73 3.63
C CYS A 54 1.69 -4.77 2.48
N THR A 55 0.93 -3.69 2.41
CA THR A 55 1.27 -2.56 1.53
C THR A 55 1.95 -1.46 2.31
N ALA A 56 2.78 -0.67 1.63
CA ALA A 56 3.39 0.54 2.16
C ALA A 56 3.11 1.69 1.18
N THR A 57 2.47 2.76 1.65
CA THR A 57 2.11 3.92 0.82
C THR A 57 2.80 5.16 1.37
N LEU A 58 3.71 5.75 0.60
CA LEU A 58 4.35 7.02 0.94
C LEU A 58 3.40 8.19 0.64
N MET A 59 3.19 9.02 1.65
CA MET A 59 2.34 10.20 1.62
C MET A 59 3.15 11.46 1.27
N PRO A 60 2.50 12.50 0.70
CA PRO A 60 3.18 13.75 0.36
C PRO A 60 3.75 14.51 1.55
N ASP A 61 3.22 14.27 2.75
CA ASP A 61 3.71 14.85 4.01
C ASP A 61 4.96 14.14 4.57
N GLY A 62 5.45 13.10 3.89
CA GLY A 62 6.61 12.32 4.32
C GLY A 62 6.27 11.16 5.25
N THR A 63 4.99 10.86 5.51
CA THR A 63 4.61 9.66 6.27
C THR A 63 4.49 8.43 5.37
N ILE A 64 4.71 7.23 5.90
CA ILE A 64 4.50 5.96 5.20
C ILE A 64 3.45 5.17 5.96
N ILE A 65 2.36 4.83 5.27
CA ILE A 65 1.23 4.08 5.83
C ILE A 65 1.35 2.60 5.45
N TYR A 66 1.39 1.73 6.45
CA TYR A 66 1.43 0.27 6.32
C TYR A 66 0.11 -0.37 6.72
N ILE A 67 -0.47 -1.19 5.83
CA ILE A 67 -1.80 -1.78 6.01
C ILE A 67 -1.82 -3.27 5.62
N GLY A 68 -2.54 -4.06 6.41
CA GLY A 68 -2.81 -5.48 6.19
C GLY A 68 -1.55 -6.35 6.20
N GLY A 69 -1.62 -7.46 5.47
CA GLY A 69 -0.60 -8.50 5.45
C GLY A 69 -0.83 -9.60 6.48
N VAL A 70 0.24 -10.33 6.77
CA VAL A 70 0.27 -11.38 7.80
C VAL A 70 1.39 -11.11 8.79
N THR A 71 1.15 -11.51 10.03
CA THR A 71 2.10 -11.48 11.14
C THR A 71 2.32 -12.88 11.70
N GLN A 72 3.38 -13.03 12.46
CA GLN A 72 3.79 -14.26 13.13
C GLN A 72 4.44 -13.88 14.45
N THR A 73 4.14 -14.60 15.54
CA THR A 73 4.73 -14.31 16.85
C THR A 73 6.17 -14.83 16.90
N ASN A 74 6.35 -16.15 16.69
CA ASN A 74 7.64 -16.82 16.68
C ASN A 74 7.90 -17.58 15.36
N PRO A 75 9.17 -17.77 14.96
CA PRO A 75 9.52 -18.57 13.80
C PRO A 75 8.86 -19.96 13.81
N GLY A 76 8.27 -20.36 12.69
CA GLY A 76 7.61 -21.65 12.51
C GLY A 76 6.18 -21.75 13.05
N GLU A 77 5.66 -20.73 13.73
CA GLU A 77 4.27 -20.71 14.19
C GLU A 77 3.27 -20.34 13.08
N ASN A 78 1.99 -20.60 13.37
CA ASN A 78 0.88 -20.24 12.50
C ASN A 78 0.84 -18.72 12.24
N LEU A 79 0.42 -18.37 11.02
CA LEU A 79 0.28 -16.99 10.60
C LEU A 79 -1.06 -16.42 11.04
N THR A 80 -1.03 -15.16 11.48
CA THR A 80 -2.24 -14.38 11.79
C THR A 80 -2.39 -13.30 10.74
N ARG A 81 -3.60 -13.12 10.19
CA ARG A 81 -3.87 -12.01 9.28
C ARG A 81 -4.01 -10.71 10.07
N THR A 82 -3.32 -9.67 9.63
CA THR A 82 -3.39 -8.35 10.26
C THR A 82 -4.71 -7.67 9.91
N LEU A 83 -5.37 -7.08 10.90
CA LEU A 83 -6.62 -6.35 10.67
C LEU A 83 -6.37 -5.15 9.76
N MET A 84 -7.30 -4.87 8.86
CA MET A 84 -7.23 -3.69 8.00
C MET A 84 -7.47 -2.39 8.78
N THR A 85 -7.96 -2.48 10.01
CA THR A 85 -8.07 -1.35 10.94
C THR A 85 -6.76 -1.00 11.61
N ASP A 86 -5.75 -1.87 11.55
CA ASP A 86 -4.46 -1.67 12.21
C ASP A 86 -3.51 -0.88 11.32
N ILE A 87 -3.52 0.44 11.46
CA ILE A 87 -2.75 1.34 10.63
C ILE A 87 -1.43 1.69 11.32
N ASN A 88 -0.33 1.22 10.73
CA ASN A 88 1.01 1.53 11.21
C ASN A 88 1.59 2.63 10.34
N ILE A 89 2.14 3.68 10.96
CA ILE A 89 2.56 4.89 10.28
C ILE A 89 4.01 5.17 10.66
N PHE A 90 4.86 5.39 9.68
CA PHE A 90 6.23 5.83 9.90
C PHE A 90 6.43 7.26 9.40
N ASP A 91 6.89 8.16 10.26
CA ASP A 91 7.26 9.52 9.89
C ASP A 91 8.73 9.54 9.45
N THR A 92 9.00 9.85 8.17
CA THR A 92 10.37 9.86 7.62
C THR A 92 11.20 11.08 8.04
N ILE A 93 10.56 12.13 8.55
CA ILE A 93 11.21 13.35 9.02
C ILE A 93 11.64 13.15 10.47
N GLN A 94 10.72 12.68 11.31
CA GLN A 94 10.97 12.42 12.73
C GLN A 94 11.66 11.07 12.98
N SER A 95 11.67 10.18 11.98
CA SER A 95 12.17 8.81 12.09
C SER A 95 11.51 8.04 13.24
N SER A 96 10.18 8.14 13.32
CA SER A 96 9.39 7.59 14.41
C SER A 96 8.18 6.81 13.89
N TRP A 97 7.81 5.76 14.63
CA TRP A 97 6.58 5.00 14.37
C TRP A 97 5.43 5.53 15.22
N SER A 98 4.23 5.46 14.65
CA SER A 98 2.97 5.64 15.36
C SER A 98 1.94 4.61 14.88
N PHE A 99 0.90 4.42 15.70
CA PHE A 99 -0.16 3.47 15.44
C PHE A 99 -1.51 4.16 15.53
N LYS A 100 -2.41 3.79 14.62
CA LYS A 100 -3.80 4.26 14.63
C LYS A 100 -4.75 3.11 14.31
N THR A 101 -5.82 3.02 15.09
CA THR A 101 -6.96 2.17 14.75
C THR A 101 -7.91 2.95 13.84
N ALA A 102 -8.07 2.49 12.60
CA ALA A 102 -9.02 3.08 11.67
C ALA A 102 -10.46 2.75 12.07
N ASN A 103 -11.36 3.69 11.81
CA ASN A 103 -12.79 3.47 11.99
C ASN A 103 -13.33 2.61 10.83
N SER A 104 -14.08 1.57 11.14
CA SER A 104 -14.84 0.81 10.15
C SER A 104 -16.31 0.80 10.52
N PRO A 105 -17.15 1.63 9.87
CA PRO A 105 -18.60 1.60 10.06
C PRO A 105 -19.15 0.21 9.74
N SER A 106 -20.26 -0.18 10.36
CA SER A 106 -20.91 -1.49 10.10
C SER A 106 -21.38 -1.67 8.65
N SER A 107 -21.55 -0.57 7.91
CA SER A 107 -21.84 -0.57 6.48
C SER A 107 -20.63 -0.93 5.60
N VAL A 108 -19.42 -0.98 6.18
CA VAL A 108 -18.18 -1.32 5.49
C VAL A 108 -17.64 -2.62 6.08
N ASN A 109 -17.80 -3.71 5.33
CA ASN A 109 -17.21 -4.99 5.69
C ASN A 109 -15.76 -5.04 5.19
N ILE A 110 -14.77 -4.78 6.05
CA ILE A 110 -13.34 -4.78 5.71
C ILE A 110 -12.61 -5.96 6.37
N ASP A 111 -12.55 -7.08 5.67
CA ASP A 111 -11.81 -8.26 6.16
C ASP A 111 -10.29 -8.11 6.00
N PRO A 112 -9.48 -8.82 6.83
CA PRO A 112 -8.02 -8.86 6.70
C PRO A 112 -7.53 -9.27 5.29
N ARG A 113 -6.66 -8.44 4.69
CA ARG A 113 -6.13 -8.65 3.33
C ARG A 113 -4.64 -8.92 3.31
N VAL A 114 -4.22 -9.79 2.40
CA VAL A 114 -2.83 -10.24 2.22
C VAL A 114 -2.47 -10.12 0.74
N GLY A 115 -1.32 -9.52 0.40
CA GLY A 115 -0.87 -9.40 -0.99
C GLY A 115 -1.73 -8.48 -1.87
N HIS A 116 -2.45 -7.56 -1.23
CA HIS A 116 -3.23 -6.54 -1.92
C HIS A 116 -2.32 -5.39 -2.38
N THR A 117 -2.81 -4.54 -3.26
CA THR A 117 -2.11 -3.34 -3.75
C THR A 117 -2.80 -2.10 -3.23
N THR A 118 -2.04 -1.04 -2.91
CA THR A 118 -2.58 0.27 -2.55
C THR A 118 -2.18 1.32 -3.58
N VAL A 119 -3.07 2.27 -3.87
CA VAL A 119 -2.76 3.45 -4.69
C VAL A 119 -3.21 4.70 -3.97
N LEU A 120 -2.31 5.69 -3.87
CA LEU A 120 -2.63 7.01 -3.37
C LEU A 120 -3.31 7.84 -4.47
N GLY A 121 -4.53 8.32 -4.23
CA GLY A 121 -5.28 9.17 -5.16
C GLY A 121 -5.94 10.35 -4.46
N ASN A 122 -6.09 11.46 -5.19
CA ASN A 122 -6.97 12.57 -4.79
C ASN A 122 -8.29 12.41 -5.53
N ILE A 123 -9.35 11.97 -4.85
CA ILE A 123 -10.68 11.85 -5.46
C ILE A 123 -11.50 13.06 -5.02
N THR A 124 -11.48 14.11 -5.84
CA THR A 124 -12.37 15.27 -5.69
C THR A 124 -13.62 15.06 -6.56
N ASN A 125 -14.76 14.79 -5.92
CA ASN A 125 -16.13 14.78 -6.46
C ASN A 125 -16.64 13.63 -7.38
N ASP A 126 -17.75 13.03 -6.90
CA ASP A 126 -19.10 13.02 -7.52
C ASP A 126 -19.38 12.16 -8.76
N TYR A 127 -18.98 10.89 -8.74
CA TYR A 127 -19.88 9.88 -9.30
C TYR A 127 -20.58 9.19 -8.14
N GLY A 128 -21.90 9.08 -8.23
CA GLY A 128 -22.74 8.35 -7.27
C GLY A 128 -22.23 6.92 -7.03
N PRO A 129 -22.86 6.15 -6.11
CA PRO A 129 -22.33 4.86 -5.66
C PRO A 129 -21.80 4.10 -6.86
N SER A 130 -20.50 3.85 -6.89
CA SER A 130 -19.92 3.16 -8.03
C SER A 130 -20.62 1.81 -8.07
N THR A 131 -21.48 1.60 -9.07
CA THR A 131 -22.10 0.28 -9.32
C THR A 131 -21.04 -0.77 -9.64
N ASN A 132 -19.78 -0.32 -9.81
CA ASN A 132 -18.59 -1.09 -10.11
C ASN A 132 -17.51 -1.04 -9.01
N ALA A 133 -17.80 -0.57 -7.79
CA ALA A 133 -16.96 -0.99 -6.65
C ALA A 133 -17.22 -2.48 -6.50
N SER A 134 -16.36 -3.29 -7.13
CA SER A 134 -16.27 -4.70 -6.80
C SER A 134 -16.22 -4.80 -5.28
N ALA A 135 -16.73 -5.90 -4.70
CA ALA A 135 -16.53 -6.23 -3.29
C ALA A 135 -15.04 -6.27 -2.86
N ASP A 136 -14.12 -6.06 -3.81
CA ASP A 136 -12.68 -6.11 -3.70
C ASP A 136 -11.96 -4.76 -3.63
N MET A 137 -12.67 -3.63 -3.78
CA MET A 137 -12.07 -2.30 -3.74
C MET A 137 -12.57 -1.48 -2.55
N TYR A 138 -11.66 -1.11 -1.66
CA TYR A 138 -11.95 -0.27 -0.49
C TYR A 138 -11.23 1.06 -0.56
N LEU A 139 -11.85 2.06 0.08
CA LEU A 139 -11.36 3.43 0.17
C LEU A 139 -11.16 3.79 1.64
N MET A 140 -10.02 4.38 1.96
CA MET A 140 -9.77 4.97 3.29
C MET A 140 -9.69 6.49 3.16
N ASP A 141 -10.53 7.19 3.92
CA ASP A 141 -10.42 8.65 4.11
C ASP A 141 -9.27 8.94 5.08
N LEU A 142 -8.18 9.52 4.57
CA LEU A 142 -6.98 9.79 5.37
C LEU A 142 -7.12 10.99 6.31
N SER A 143 -8.15 11.83 6.15
CA SER A 143 -8.39 12.96 7.06
C SER A 143 -8.71 12.51 8.49
N ASN A 144 -9.40 11.38 8.61
CA ASN A 144 -9.83 10.83 9.89
C ASN A 144 -9.51 9.33 10.06
N TYR A 145 -8.97 8.67 9.03
CA TYR A 145 -8.68 7.24 8.95
C TYR A 145 -9.96 6.41 9.13
N THR A 146 -10.93 6.65 8.25
CA THR A 146 -12.20 5.91 8.22
C THR A 146 -12.34 5.16 6.91
N TRP A 147 -12.67 3.89 6.99
CA TRP A 147 -13.06 3.10 5.82
C TRP A 147 -14.42 3.57 5.29
N VAL A 148 -14.50 3.85 3.99
CA VAL A 148 -15.70 4.35 3.33
C VAL A 148 -15.96 3.56 2.05
N THR A 149 -17.24 3.45 1.66
CA THR A 149 -17.65 2.90 0.36
C THR A 149 -17.79 3.98 -0.71
N GLN A 150 -17.93 5.24 -0.30
CA GLN A 150 -18.04 6.42 -1.17
C GLN A 150 -17.68 7.68 -0.38
N PHE A 151 -17.18 8.72 -1.07
CA PHE A 151 -17.04 10.05 -0.49
C PHE A 151 -18.37 10.81 -0.64
N GLY A 152 -18.80 11.49 0.43
CA GLY A 152 -20.04 12.24 0.43
C GLY A 152 -20.03 13.37 -0.61
N LYS A 153 -21.19 13.66 -1.19
CA LYS A 153 -21.39 14.79 -2.08
C LYS A 153 -21.11 16.08 -1.30
N THR A 154 -20.18 16.92 -1.77
CA THR A 154 -20.16 18.30 -1.29
C THR A 154 -21.40 18.98 -1.85
N THR A 155 -22.41 19.21 -1.01
CA THR A 155 -23.50 20.09 -1.41
C THR A 155 -22.85 21.46 -1.65
N PRO A 156 -22.97 22.08 -2.83
CA PRO A 156 -22.51 23.44 -3.01
C PRO A 156 -23.46 24.34 -2.23
N THR A 157 -23.20 24.52 -0.94
CA THR A 157 -23.74 25.65 -0.21
C THR A 157 -23.06 26.88 -0.79
N PRO A 158 -23.79 27.91 -1.24
CA PRO A 158 -23.21 29.15 -1.73
C PRO A 158 -22.62 29.91 -0.53
N THR A 159 -21.47 29.47 -0.07
CA THR A 159 -20.64 30.18 0.90
C THR A 159 -19.31 30.43 0.22
N PRO A 160 -18.95 31.69 -0.06
CA PRO A 160 -17.60 32.00 -0.51
C PRO A 160 -16.69 31.68 0.68
N ASN A 161 -15.65 30.88 0.45
CA ASN A 161 -14.63 30.41 1.40
C ASN A 161 -14.87 28.99 1.95
N SER A 162 -14.81 27.99 1.07
CA SER A 162 -14.41 26.64 1.45
C SER A 162 -13.03 26.39 0.84
N THR A 163 -12.03 26.26 1.71
CA THR A 163 -10.69 25.80 1.36
C THR A 163 -10.80 24.36 0.82
N ASN A 164 -10.12 24.08 -0.29
CA ASN A 164 -10.06 22.77 -0.92
C ASN A 164 -9.45 21.75 0.06
N ASN A 165 -10.30 21.00 0.76
CA ASN A 165 -9.87 19.87 1.57
C ASN A 165 -9.56 18.70 0.61
N THR A 166 -8.32 18.59 0.19
CA THR A 166 -7.85 17.45 -0.61
C THR A 166 -7.85 16.19 0.27
N HIS A 167 -8.84 15.33 0.07
CA HIS A 167 -8.88 14.00 0.69
C HIS A 167 -8.00 13.07 -0.14
N LEU A 168 -6.83 12.75 0.42
CA LEU A 168 -5.97 11.69 -0.10
C LEU A 168 -6.55 10.34 0.28
N ILE A 169 -6.46 9.37 -0.63
CA ILE A 169 -7.16 8.08 -0.53
C ILE A 169 -6.22 6.95 -0.88
N ILE A 170 -6.32 5.86 -0.13
CA ILE A 170 -5.70 4.59 -0.47
C ILE A 170 -6.77 3.69 -1.12
N ILE A 171 -6.59 3.39 -2.42
CA ILE A 171 -7.41 2.41 -3.16
C ILE A 171 -6.76 1.05 -3.01
N ILE A 172 -7.48 0.08 -2.47
CA ILE A 172 -7.01 -1.30 -2.38
C ILE A 172 -7.51 -2.12 -3.58
N GLY A 173 -6.61 -2.75 -4.33
CA GLY A 173 -6.93 -3.68 -5.42
C GLY A 173 -6.21 -5.02 -5.26
N ILE A 174 -6.62 -6.05 -6.00
CA ILE A 174 -5.85 -7.28 -6.14
C ILE A 174 -4.88 -7.11 -7.31
N GLY A 175 -3.58 -7.15 -7.03
CA GLY A 175 -2.60 -7.52 -8.04
C GLY A 175 -2.57 -9.04 -8.13
N LEU A 176 -3.18 -9.63 -9.17
CA LEU A 176 -2.98 -11.04 -9.48
C LEU A 176 -1.51 -11.25 -9.91
N ILE A 177 -0.60 -11.43 -8.95
CA ILE A 177 0.72 -11.99 -9.26
C ILE A 177 0.53 -13.51 -9.28
N ALA A 178 0.23 -14.03 -10.46
CA ALA A 178 0.19 -15.46 -10.71
C ALA A 178 1.61 -16.06 -10.55
N TRP A 179 1.93 -16.55 -9.36
CA TRP A 179 3.17 -17.29 -9.13
C TRP A 179 2.99 -18.75 -9.54
N ARG A 180 3.31 -19.08 -10.80
CA ARG A 180 3.76 -20.44 -11.19
C ARG A 180 4.73 -20.37 -12.38
N PHE A 181 5.98 -19.97 -12.12
CA PHE A 181 7.09 -20.25 -13.04
C PHE A 181 8.05 -21.24 -12.39
N LYS A 182 7.95 -22.50 -12.81
CA LYS A 182 8.88 -23.56 -12.43
C LYS A 182 10.07 -23.50 -13.40
N TRP A 183 11.19 -22.90 -12.99
CA TRP A 183 12.44 -22.97 -13.75
C TRP A 183 13.27 -24.16 -13.28
N ARG A 184 13.66 -25.02 -14.23
CA ARG A 184 14.71 -26.03 -14.04
C ARG A 184 16.00 -25.42 -14.62
N MET A 185 16.95 -25.08 -13.75
CA MET A 185 18.24 -24.53 -14.16
C MET A 185 18.99 -25.53 -15.05
N ILE A 186 19.23 -25.19 -16.31
CA ILE A 186 20.16 -25.92 -17.19
C ILE A 186 21.39 -25.03 -17.38
N SER A 187 22.45 -25.40 -16.66
CA SER A 187 23.84 -24.94 -16.78
C SER A 187 24.26 -23.61 -16.13
N LYS A 188 25.49 -23.63 -15.62
CA LYS A 188 26.17 -22.60 -14.83
C LYS A 188 26.88 -21.59 -15.75
N THR A 189 26.19 -20.53 -16.14
CA THR A 189 26.80 -19.25 -16.53
C THR A 189 25.70 -18.20 -16.60
N ALA A 190 25.47 -17.49 -15.49
CA ALA A 190 24.59 -16.33 -15.50
C ALA A 190 25.44 -15.09 -15.84
N ALA A 191 25.52 -14.78 -17.13
CA ALA A 191 25.67 -13.40 -17.56
C ALA A 191 24.26 -12.78 -17.51
N MET A 192 24.01 -11.85 -16.59
CA MET A 192 22.75 -11.13 -16.56
C MET A 192 22.86 -9.93 -17.52
N TYR A 193 22.32 -10.15 -18.71
CA TYR A 193 21.97 -9.13 -19.68
C TYR A 193 20.78 -8.31 -19.17
N GLU A 194 20.84 -7.02 -19.46
CA GLU A 194 19.75 -6.05 -19.36
C GLU A 194 18.51 -6.53 -20.13
N LEU A 195 17.34 -6.52 -19.49
CA LEU A 195 16.05 -6.62 -20.17
C LEU A 195 15.19 -5.44 -19.72
N ALA A 196 15.16 -4.46 -20.61
CA ALA A 196 14.11 -3.48 -20.75
C ALA A 196 12.73 -4.15 -20.96
N ASP A 197 11.70 -3.34 -20.73
CA ASP A 197 10.29 -3.56 -21.08
C ASP A 197 9.39 -4.22 -20.01
N THR A 198 9.35 -3.62 -18.82
CA THR A 198 8.12 -3.57 -18.02
C THR A 198 7.15 -2.57 -18.64
N ARG A 199 6.42 -2.99 -19.67
CA ARG A 199 5.15 -2.34 -20.01
C ARG A 199 4.15 -2.69 -18.92
N VAL A 200 4.13 -1.89 -17.86
CA VAL A 200 2.94 -1.74 -17.03
C VAL A 200 1.85 -1.30 -17.99
N LEU A 201 0.84 -2.15 -18.19
CA LEU A 201 -0.41 -1.74 -18.82
C LEU A 201 -1.11 -0.79 -17.82
N ILE A 202 -0.58 0.43 -17.70
CA ILE A 202 -1.33 1.55 -17.14
C ILE A 202 -2.42 1.78 -18.17
N SER A 203 -3.60 1.24 -17.93
CA SER A 203 -4.80 1.66 -18.65
C SER A 203 -4.87 3.18 -18.51
N ARG A 204 -4.54 3.87 -19.60
CA ARG A 204 -4.78 5.29 -19.75
C ARG A 204 -6.28 5.50 -19.56
N ILE A 205 -6.69 5.99 -18.39
CA ILE A 205 -7.98 6.67 -18.27
C ILE A 205 -7.74 8.07 -18.86
N ILE A 206 -7.73 8.14 -20.19
CA ILE A 206 -8.01 9.39 -20.89
C ILE A 206 -9.52 9.55 -20.76
N ILE A 207 -9.97 10.48 -19.92
CA ILE A 207 -11.34 10.97 -19.95
C ILE A 207 -11.47 11.74 -21.27
N GLN A 208 -11.93 11.06 -22.31
CA GLN A 208 -12.32 11.71 -23.55
C GLN A 208 -13.64 12.42 -23.29
N ALA A 209 -13.58 13.73 -23.05
CA ALA A 209 -14.74 14.59 -23.04
C ALA A 209 -15.27 14.71 -24.47
N ASN A 210 -16.25 13.88 -24.85
CA ASN A 210 -17.05 14.16 -26.03
C ASN A 210 -18.08 15.23 -25.64
N SER A 211 -17.85 16.46 -26.11
CA SER A 211 -18.89 17.48 -26.19
C SER A 211 -19.74 17.21 -27.43
N GLU A 212 -20.90 16.60 -27.27
CA GLU A 212 -21.96 16.69 -28.27
C GLU A 212 -22.80 17.93 -27.95
N HIS A 213 -22.53 19.03 -28.66
CA HIS A 213 -23.49 20.12 -28.84
C HIS A 213 -24.34 19.79 -30.07
N SER A 214 -25.60 19.43 -29.85
CA SER A 214 -26.63 19.53 -30.88
C SER A 214 -27.24 20.93 -30.83
N ILE A 215 -27.11 21.66 -31.95
CA ILE A 215 -27.91 22.83 -32.32
C ILE A 215 -29.33 22.37 -32.66
#